data_AF-K1S664-F1
#
_entry.id   AF-K1S664-F1
#
_cell.length_a   1.000
_cell.length_b   1.000
_cell.length_c   1.000
_cell.angle_alpha   90.00
_cell.angle_beta   90.00
_cell.angle_gamma   90.00
#
_symmetry.space_group_name_H-M   'P 1'
#
loop_
_entity.id
_entity.type
_entity.pdbx_description
1 polymer ?
#
loop_
_entity_poly.entity_id
_entity_poly.type
_entity_poly.pdbx_seq_one_letter_code
_entity_poly.pdbx_strand_id
1 'polypeptide(L)' 'MSRIGKLPVNLPAGVTVEVAADNTVSVKGPLGTLSQKVDSDIKVEVGTHT' A
#
# COMPACT_ATOMS: atom_id res chain seq x y z
N MET A 1 21.62 0.10 -4.87
CA MET A 1 20.82 0.66 -3.76
C MET A 1 19.50 1.15 -4.32
N SER A 2 18.52 0.23 -4.40
CA SER A 2 17.23 0.53 -5.02
C SER A 2 16.48 1.57 -4.18
N ARG A 3 16.14 2.71 -4.77
CA ARG A 3 15.41 3.83 -4.13
C ARG A 3 13.89 3.73 -4.35
N ILE A 4 13.41 2.68 -5.01
CA ILE A 4 11.99 2.50 -5.36
C ILE A 4 11.11 2.44 -4.12
N GLY A 5 11.54 1.75 -3.05
CA GLY A 5 10.77 1.67 -1.80
C GLY A 5 10.70 2.96 -0.98
N LYS A 6 11.47 4.00 -1.34
CA LYS A 6 11.36 5.34 -0.73
C LYS A 6 10.48 6.29 -1.54
N LEU A 7 10.10 5.91 -2.77
CA LEU A 7 9.24 6.74 -3.59
C LEU A 7 7.80 6.64 -3.06
N PRO A 8 7.13 7.76 -2.80
CA PRO A 8 5.73 7.75 -2.43
C PRO A 8 4.90 7.22 -3.60
N VAL A 9 3.87 6.43 -3.26
CA VAL A 9 2.91 5.91 -4.24
C VAL A 9 1.68 6.82 -4.23
N ASN A 10 1.37 7.42 -5.38
CA ASN A 10 0.16 8.22 -5.52
C ASN A 10 -1.07 7.32 -5.47
N LEU A 11 -1.95 7.55 -4.50
CA LEU A 11 -3.22 6.86 -4.35
C LEU A 11 -4.31 7.64 -5.09
N PRO A 12 -4.85 7.13 -6.21
CA PRO A 12 -5.89 7.82 -6.96
C PRO A 12 -7.23 7.78 -6.21
N ALA A 13 -8.10 8.76 -6.48
CA ALA A 13 -9.42 8.84 -5.90
C ALA A 13 -10.25 7.59 -6.26
N GLY A 14 -10.85 6.96 -5.25
CA GLY A 14 -11.64 5.72 -5.41
C GLY A 14 -10.87 4.43 -5.14
N VAL A 15 -9.62 4.53 -4.66
CA VAL A 15 -8.86 3.38 -4.16
C VAL A 15 -8.78 3.42 -2.64
N THR A 16 -9.24 2.36 -1.98
CA THR A 16 -9.16 2.17 -0.54
C THR A 16 -8.04 1.19 -0.24
N VAL A 17 -7.09 1.60 0.60
CA VAL A 17 -5.99 0.73 1.06
C VAL A 17 -6.20 0.40 2.52
N GLU A 18 -6.19 -0.89 2.85
CA GLU A 18 -6.24 -1.42 4.20
C GLU A 18 -4.92 -2.17 4.44
N VAL A 19 -4.29 -1.91 5.59
CA VAL A 19 -3.08 -2.62 6.02
C VAL A 19 -3.45 -3.45 7.23
N ALA A 20 -3.42 -4.77 7.10
CA ALA A 20 -3.73 -5.69 8.17
C ALA A 20 -2.51 -5.91 9.09
N ALA A 21 -2.78 -6.41 10.30
CA ALA A 21 -1.77 -6.57 11.35
C ALA A 21 -0.67 -7.60 11.02
N ASP A 22 -0.89 -8.43 10.01
CA ASP A 22 0.04 -9.41 9.45
C ASP A 22 0.86 -8.84 8.28
N ASN A 23 0.89 -7.51 8.11
CA ASN A 23 1.46 -6.79 6.98
C ASN A 23 0.84 -7.17 5.62
N THR A 24 -0.37 -7.71 5.60
CA THR A 24 -1.11 -7.90 4.36
C THR A 24 -1.75 -6.58 3.94
N VAL A 25 -1.37 -6.07 2.76
CA VAL A 25 -1.94 -4.86 2.17
C VAL A 25 -3.07 -5.27 1.24
N SER A 26 -4.29 -4.87 1.54
CA SER A 26 -5.45 -5.01 0.66
C SER A 26 -5.80 -3.68 0.01
N VAL A 27 -5.89 -3.69 -1.31
CA VAL A 27 -6.22 -2.54 -2.14
C VAL A 27 -7.55 -2.82 -2.83
N LYS A 28 -8.57 -2.03 -2.52
CA LYS A 28 -9.88 -2.08 -3.18
C LYS A 28 -9.97 -0.91 -4.15
N GLY A 29 -10.23 -1.19 -5.42
CA GLY A 29 -10.41 -0.18 -6.45
C GLY A 29 -11.67 -0.44 -7.29
N PRO A 30 -11.95 0.45 -8.27
CA PRO A 30 -13.16 0.36 -9.10
C PRO A 30 -13.22 -0.90 -9.98
N LEU A 31 -12.08 -1.55 -10.22
CA LEU A 31 -11.96 -2.74 -11.07
C LEU A 31 -11.83 -4.05 -10.29
N GLY A 32 -11.82 -4.00 -8.94
CA GLY A 32 -11.70 -5.18 -8.09
C GLY A 32 -10.81 -4.97 -6.87
N THR A 33 -10.47 -6.06 -6.21
CA THR A 33 -9.67 -6.07 -4.98
C THR A 33 -8.39 -6.88 -5.16
N LEU A 34 -7.27 -6.35 -4.69
CA LEU A 34 -5.98 -7.04 -4.72
C LEU A 34 -5.41 -7.10 -3.30
N SER A 35 -4.94 -8.27 -2.89
CA SER A 35 -4.29 -8.48 -1.60
C SER A 35 -2.85 -8.90 -1.82
N GLN A 36 -1.91 -8.19 -1.24
CA GLN A 36 -0.49 -8.51 -1.32
C GLN A 36 0.10 -8.59 0.08
N LYS A 37 0.67 -9.76 0.39
CA LYS A 37 1.41 -9.95 1.62
C LYS A 37 2.77 -9.26 1.49
N VAL A 38 3.05 -8.35 2.41
CA VAL A 38 4.34 -7.68 2.53
C VAL A 38 5.13 -8.34 3.66
N ASP A 39 6.45 -8.38 3.53
CA ASP A 39 7.33 -8.95 4.54
C ASP A 39 7.20 -8.18 5.88
N SER A 40 7.38 -8.86 7.00
CA SER A 40 7.28 -8.26 8.34
C SER A 40 8.33 -7.18 8.59
N ASP A 41 9.47 -7.27 7.91
CA ASP A 41 10.56 -6.30 8.06
C ASP A 41 10.30 -4.97 7.34
N ILE A 42 9.24 -4.89 6.52
CA ILE A 42 8.88 -3.70 5.76
C ILE A 42 7.74 -2.97 6.47
N LYS A 43 8.01 -1.74 6.93
CA LYS A 43 6.99 -0.85 7.48
C LYS A 43 6.21 -0.19 6.35
N VAL A 44 4.91 -0.45 6.26
CA VAL A 44 4.00 0.21 5.32
C VAL A 44 3.23 1.30 6.07
N GLU A 45 3.37 2.55 5.65
CA GLU A 45 2.61 3.68 6.18
C GLU A 45 1.78 4.31 5.06
N VAL A 46 0.48 4.43 5.29
CA VAL A 46 -0.42 5.15 4.38
C VAL A 46 -0.48 6.60 4.87
N GLY A 47 0.40 7.44 4.32
CA GLY A 47 0.43 8.87 4.58
C GLY A 47 -0.16 9.67 3.42
N THR A 48 -0.91 10.72 3.70
CA THR A 48 -1.30 11.71 2.70
C THR A 48 -0.08 12.58 2.38
N HIS A 49 0.54 12.36 1.24
CA HIS A 49 1.55 13.28 0.72
C HIS A 49 0.82 14.43 0.02
N THR A 50 0.83 15.62 0.61
CA THR A 50 0.46 16.88 -0.07
C THR A 50 1.39 17.20 -1.22
#